data_AF-A0A972D9M1-F1
#
_entry.id   AF-A0A972D9M1-F1
#
_cell.length_a   1.000
_cell.length_b   1.000
_cell.length_c   1.000
_cell.angle_alpha   90.00
_cell.angle_beta   90.00
_cell.angle_gamma   90.00
#
_symmetry.space_group_name_H-M   'P 1'
#
loop_
_entity.id
_entity.type
_entity.pdbx_description
1 polymer ?
#
loop_
_entity_poly.entity_id
_entity_poly.type
_entity_poly.pdbx_seq_one_letter_code
_entity_poly.pdbx_strand_id
1 'polypeptide(L)'
;MQVQTFARVPFASLPAEPAPAQASFLEELGALGVADEVELARLMNGEVSPETLMGFLGFRLGEIDRAVAKEVTTIDHQGKASNAISERRELLDQIAGQLRLVTSKTDEGVKLGELHVEWQGQKMTAREALVSAGLTADVAIKHLGADGLPTDDSKITLANVETASSKLEKEQRRLTSDNDLRMLRLQDAMNRRSQLVQMVSNFMRAIQDAQRTIVGNMR
;
A
#
# COMPACT_ATOMS: atom_id res chain seq x y z
N MET A 1 -20.31 15.93 -68.27
CA MET A 1 -19.84 15.04 -67.17
C MET A 1 -20.34 15.65 -65.87
N GLN A 2 -21.44 15.12 -65.32
CA GLN A 2 -22.11 15.67 -64.14
C GLN A 2 -21.66 14.90 -62.89
N VAL A 3 -21.17 15.64 -61.89
CA VAL A 3 -20.82 15.13 -60.57
C VAL A 3 -22.10 15.00 -59.77
N GLN A 4 -22.48 13.78 -59.38
CA GLN A 4 -23.65 13.54 -58.53
C GLN A 4 -23.35 13.96 -57.10
N THR A 5 -24.11 14.94 -56.63
CA THR A 5 -24.15 15.41 -55.24
C THR A 5 -24.89 14.37 -54.40
N PHE A 6 -24.19 13.66 -53.51
CA PHE A 6 -24.85 12.80 -52.52
C PHE A 6 -25.54 13.65 -51.46
N ALA A 7 -26.85 13.53 -51.35
CA ALA A 7 -27.67 14.16 -50.35
C ALA A 7 -27.27 13.68 -48.94
N ARG A 8 -26.99 14.62 -48.03
CA ARG A 8 -26.91 14.34 -46.59
C ARG A 8 -28.31 13.95 -46.11
N VAL A 9 -28.47 12.69 -45.71
CA VAL A 9 -29.65 12.25 -44.96
C VAL A 9 -29.63 12.98 -43.61
N PRO A 10 -30.70 13.69 -43.22
CA PRO A 10 -30.77 14.29 -41.89
C PRO A 10 -30.91 13.14 -40.88
N PHE A 11 -29.90 12.98 -40.02
CA PHE A 11 -30.03 12.12 -38.84
C PHE A 11 -31.21 12.62 -38.02
N ALA A 12 -32.20 11.76 -37.81
CA ALA A 12 -33.30 12.00 -36.90
C ALA A 12 -32.72 12.39 -35.53
N SER A 13 -33.19 13.52 -35.02
CA SER A 13 -32.91 14.02 -33.67
C SER A 13 -33.12 12.90 -32.65
N LEU A 14 -32.02 12.47 -32.03
CA LEU A 14 -32.01 11.56 -30.90
C LEU A 14 -32.81 12.19 -29.74
N PRO A 15 -33.52 11.37 -28.92
CA PRO A 15 -34.30 11.88 -27.80
C PRO A 15 -33.41 12.63 -26.81
N ALA A 16 -33.92 13.77 -26.31
CA ALA A 16 -33.21 14.74 -25.48
C ALA A 16 -32.93 14.28 -24.03
N GLU A 17 -33.24 13.03 -23.69
CA GLU A 17 -32.96 12.45 -22.37
C GLU A 17 -32.25 11.10 -22.53
N PRO A 18 -31.12 10.87 -21.82
CA PRO A 18 -30.49 9.55 -21.80
C PRO A 18 -31.47 8.55 -21.21
N ALA A 19 -31.61 7.39 -21.84
CA ALA A 19 -32.41 6.29 -21.30
C ALA A 19 -31.94 5.98 -19.86
N PRO A 20 -32.82 5.56 -18.94
CA PRO A 20 -32.51 5.43 -17.51
C PRO A 20 -31.30 4.51 -17.21
N ALA A 21 -31.03 3.53 -18.08
CA ALA A 21 -29.84 2.67 -17.97
C ALA A 21 -28.52 3.37 -18.33
N GLN A 22 -28.55 4.38 -19.20
CA GLN A 22 -27.38 5.19 -19.56
C GLN A 22 -27.07 6.24 -18.49
N ALA A 23 -28.10 6.85 -17.89
CA ALA A 23 -27.93 7.78 -16.78
C ALA A 23 -27.28 7.12 -15.55
N SER A 24 -27.75 5.92 -15.18
CA SER A 24 -27.15 5.12 -14.08
C SER A 24 -25.69 4.74 -14.35
N PHE A 25 -25.34 4.39 -15.59
CA PHE A 25 -23.96 4.04 -15.95
C PHE A 25 -23.01 5.24 -15.86
N LEU A 26 -23.48 6.44 -16.23
CA LEU A 26 -22.67 7.66 -16.20
C LEU A 26 -22.47 8.21 -14.78
N GLU A 27 -23.48 8.09 -13.92
CA GLU A 27 -23.33 8.37 -12.48
C GLU A 27 -22.32 7.41 -11.83
N GLU A 28 -22.32 6.13 -12.20
CA GLU A 28 -21.32 5.16 -11.73
C GLU A 28 -19.90 5.52 -12.21
N LEU A 29 -19.74 5.96 -13.46
CA LEU A 29 -18.45 6.41 -13.99
C LEU A 29 -17.93 7.67 -13.28
N GLY A 30 -18.82 8.60 -12.93
CA GLY A 30 -18.48 9.79 -12.15
C GLY A 30 -18.09 9.46 -10.71
N ALA A 31 -18.84 8.59 -10.04
CA ALA A 31 -18.55 8.15 -8.67
C ALA A 31 -17.22 7.39 -8.54
N LEU A 32 -16.81 6.67 -9.59
CA LEU A 32 -15.52 5.99 -9.69
C LEU A 32 -14.37 6.90 -10.13
N GLY A 33 -14.63 8.17 -10.45
CA GLY A 33 -13.64 9.12 -10.95
C GLY A 33 -13.04 8.73 -12.30
N VAL A 34 -13.78 7.94 -13.10
CA VAL A 34 -13.31 7.34 -14.36
C VAL A 34 -13.15 8.41 -15.43
N ALA A 35 -14.06 9.38 -15.45
CA ALA A 35 -14.15 10.49 -16.37
C ALA A 35 -14.62 11.73 -15.60
N ASP A 36 -14.05 12.90 -15.88
CA ASP A 36 -14.53 14.16 -15.31
C ASP A 36 -15.95 14.45 -15.83
N GLU A 37 -16.76 15.27 -15.13
CA GLU A 37 -18.14 15.61 -15.55
C GLU A 37 -18.22 16.04 -17.03
N VAL A 38 -17.16 16.67 -17.54
CA VAL A 38 -17.01 17.11 -18.93
C VAL A 38 -16.86 15.94 -19.91
N GLU A 39 -16.12 14.89 -19.54
CA GLU A 39 -15.97 13.68 -20.38
C GLU A 39 -17.24 12.83 -20.36
N LEU A 40 -17.96 12.81 -19.23
CA LEU A 40 -19.28 12.17 -19.11
C LEU A 40 -20.34 12.88 -19.95
N ALA A 41 -20.34 14.21 -19.98
CA ALA A 41 -21.22 15.00 -20.84
C ALA A 41 -20.94 14.78 -22.34
N ARG A 42 -19.67 14.56 -22.73
CA ARG A 42 -19.29 14.21 -24.11
C ARG A 42 -19.71 12.80 -24.51
N LEU A 43 -19.67 11.85 -23.57
CA LEU A 43 -20.23 10.51 -23.74
C LEU A 43 -21.75 10.57 -23.98
N MET A 44 -22.48 11.42 -23.25
CA MET A 44 -23.94 11.61 -23.45
C MET A 44 -24.31 12.17 -24.82
N ASN A 45 -23.46 13.03 -25.39
CA ASN A 45 -23.69 13.66 -26.68
C ASN A 45 -23.27 12.80 -27.88
N GLY A 46 -22.82 11.55 -27.65
CA GLY A 46 -22.36 10.65 -28.72
C GLY A 46 -21.03 11.07 -29.35
N GLU A 47 -20.27 11.96 -28.70
CA GLU A 47 -18.97 12.45 -29.20
C GLU A 47 -17.81 11.47 -28.91
N VAL A 48 -18.04 10.43 -28.10
CA VAL A 48 -17.04 9.45 -27.69
C VAL A 48 -17.43 8.07 -28.21
N SER A 49 -16.56 7.46 -29.04
CA SER A 49 -16.81 6.12 -29.56
C SER A 49 -16.72 5.05 -28.45
N PRO A 50 -17.44 3.92 -28.59
CA PRO A 50 -17.33 2.78 -27.67
C PRO A 50 -15.87 2.31 -27.46
N GLU A 51 -15.05 2.35 -28.50
CA GLU A 51 -13.63 2.02 -28.44
C GLU A 51 -12.86 2.99 -27.56
N THR A 52 -13.19 4.28 -27.64
CA THR A 52 -12.57 5.32 -26.82
C THR A 52 -12.93 5.13 -25.35
N LEU A 53 -14.21 4.84 -25.04
CA LEU A 53 -14.64 4.54 -23.67
C LEU A 53 -13.96 3.29 -23.10
N MET A 54 -13.82 2.23 -23.90
CA MET A 54 -13.07 1.03 -23.50
C MET A 54 -11.58 1.32 -23.26
N GLY A 55 -10.99 2.21 -24.05
CA GLY A 55 -9.64 2.73 -23.81
C GLY A 55 -9.51 3.43 -22.45
N PHE A 56 -10.45 4.31 -22.12
CA PHE A 56 -10.50 4.99 -20.82
C PHE A 56 -10.67 4.01 -19.65
N LEU A 57 -11.60 3.07 -19.75
CA LEU A 57 -11.83 2.05 -18.72
C LEU A 57 -10.59 1.16 -18.52
N GLY A 58 -9.94 0.75 -19.61
CA GLY A 58 -8.70 -0.02 -19.57
C GLY A 58 -7.54 0.75 -18.93
N PHE A 59 -7.41 2.05 -19.25
CA PHE A 59 -6.42 2.92 -18.63
C PHE A 59 -6.64 3.05 -17.12
N ARG A 60 -7.88 3.33 -16.69
CA ARG A 60 -8.25 3.44 -15.27
C ARG A 60 -8.06 2.14 -14.50
N LEU A 61 -8.41 1.00 -15.10
CA LEU A 61 -8.13 -0.31 -14.51
C LEU A 61 -6.61 -0.50 -14.31
N GLY A 62 -5.79 -0.12 -15.28
CA GLY A 62 -4.33 -0.17 -15.17
C GLY A 62 -3.73 0.81 -14.15
N GLU A 63 -4.37 1.94 -13.86
CA GLU A 63 -3.99 2.82 -12.75
C GLU A 63 -4.29 2.17 -11.39
N ILE A 64 -5.48 1.57 -11.25
CA ILE A 64 -5.89 0.90 -10.02
C ILE A 64 -5.03 -0.34 -9.75
N ASP A 65 -4.74 -1.15 -10.77
CA ASP A 65 -3.84 -2.30 -10.65
C ASP A 65 -2.43 -1.88 -10.17
N ARG A 66 -1.91 -0.75 -10.67
CA ARG A 66 -0.64 -0.17 -10.19
C ARG A 66 -0.72 0.30 -8.74
N ALA A 67 -1.83 0.94 -8.34
CA ALA A 67 -2.05 1.35 -6.96
C ALA A 67 -2.12 0.14 -6.01
N VAL A 68 -2.85 -0.92 -6.40
CA VAL A 68 -2.93 -2.20 -5.67
C VAL A 68 -1.53 -2.81 -5.51
N ALA A 69 -0.78 -2.95 -6.60
CA ALA A 69 0.56 -3.52 -6.56
C ALA A 69 1.49 -2.74 -5.62
N LYS A 70 1.46 -1.40 -5.68
CA LYS A 70 2.26 -0.54 -4.81
C LYS A 70 1.92 -0.73 -3.33
N GLU A 71 0.64 -0.79 -2.98
CA GLU A 71 0.24 -1.01 -1.59
C GLU A 71 0.66 -2.40 -1.11
N VAL A 72 0.48 -3.46 -1.91
CA VAL A 72 0.93 -4.81 -1.57
C VAL A 72 2.44 -4.87 -1.30
N THR A 73 3.26 -4.30 -2.18
CA THR A 73 4.71 -4.26 -1.97
C THR A 73 5.07 -3.49 -0.70
N THR A 74 4.38 -2.39 -0.43
CA THR A 74 4.65 -1.57 0.77
C THR A 74 4.27 -2.30 2.05
N ILE A 75 3.12 -3.00 2.06
CA ILE A 75 2.66 -3.83 3.18
C ILE A 75 3.68 -4.95 3.46
N ASP A 76 4.19 -5.63 2.43
CA ASP A 76 5.23 -6.66 2.60
C ASP A 76 6.52 -6.09 3.21
N HIS A 77 6.99 -4.94 2.72
CA HIS A 77 8.14 -4.25 3.31
C HIS A 77 7.91 -3.85 4.78
N GLN A 78 6.72 -3.33 5.11
CA GLN A 78 6.37 -2.98 6.48
C GLN A 78 6.25 -4.22 7.37
N GLY A 79 5.75 -5.34 6.86
CA GLY A 79 5.73 -6.62 7.56
C GLY A 79 7.13 -7.10 7.93
N LYS A 80 8.06 -7.05 6.97
CA LYS A 80 9.49 -7.36 7.21
C LYS A 80 10.12 -6.40 8.23
N ALA A 81 9.84 -5.11 8.16
CA ALA A 81 10.31 -4.12 9.13
C ALA A 81 9.75 -4.40 10.54
N SER A 82 8.47 -4.75 10.64
CA SER A 82 7.82 -5.11 11.91
C SER A 82 8.44 -6.36 12.54
N ASN A 83 8.75 -7.38 11.73
CA ASN A 83 9.46 -8.57 12.19
C ASN A 83 10.85 -8.22 12.73
N ALA A 84 11.62 -7.41 11.98
CA ALA A 84 12.94 -6.96 12.42
C ALA A 84 12.89 -6.15 13.73
N ILE A 85 11.87 -5.30 13.92
CA ILE A 85 11.66 -4.60 15.19
C ILE A 85 11.32 -5.58 16.31
N SER A 86 10.51 -6.60 16.03
CA SER A 86 10.12 -7.60 17.03
C SER A 86 11.33 -8.41 17.50
N GLU A 87 12.21 -8.84 16.57
CA GLU A 87 13.48 -9.49 16.89
C GLU A 87 14.38 -8.56 17.75
N ARG A 88 14.55 -7.29 17.33
CA ARG A 88 15.33 -6.30 18.09
C ARG A 88 14.79 -6.09 19.51
N ARG A 89 13.47 -6.08 19.69
CA ARG A 89 12.84 -5.97 21.00
C ARG A 89 13.09 -7.20 21.86
N GLU A 90 13.00 -8.40 21.29
CA GLU A 90 13.33 -9.64 22.01
C GLU A 90 14.78 -9.62 22.52
N LEU A 91 15.72 -9.15 21.69
CA LEU A 91 17.11 -8.94 22.12
C LEU A 91 17.20 -7.96 23.30
N LEU A 92 16.54 -6.80 23.21
CA LEU A 92 16.53 -5.82 24.31
C LEU A 92 15.89 -6.39 25.58
N ASP A 93 14.85 -7.21 25.47
CA ASP A 93 14.19 -7.84 26.61
C ASP A 93 15.09 -8.91 27.26
N GLN A 94 15.85 -9.68 26.48
CA GLN A 94 16.89 -10.58 27.01
C GLN A 94 17.95 -9.80 27.80
N ILE A 95 18.46 -8.70 27.23
CA ILE A 95 19.45 -7.83 27.89
C ILE A 95 18.85 -7.23 29.17
N ALA A 96 17.62 -6.72 29.12
CA ALA A 96 16.92 -6.17 30.28
C ALA A 96 16.72 -7.22 31.38
N GLY A 97 16.38 -8.46 31.01
CA GLY A 97 16.26 -9.58 31.94
C GLY A 97 17.56 -9.87 32.67
N GLN A 98 18.68 -9.92 31.94
CA GLN A 98 20.00 -10.11 32.56
C GLN A 98 20.41 -8.93 33.42
N LEU A 99 20.15 -7.71 32.95
CA LEU A 99 20.40 -6.51 33.74
C LEU A 99 19.62 -6.54 35.04
N ARG A 100 18.34 -6.93 35.05
CA ARG A 100 17.56 -7.04 36.30
C ARG A 100 18.14 -8.06 37.30
N LEU A 101 18.77 -9.13 36.81
CA LEU A 101 19.45 -10.10 37.66
C LEU A 101 20.76 -9.54 38.25
N VAL A 102 21.51 -8.78 37.46
CA VAL A 102 22.85 -8.26 37.84
C VAL A 102 22.78 -6.93 38.59
N THR A 103 21.86 -6.03 38.23
CA THR A 103 21.76 -4.65 38.73
C THR A 103 21.01 -4.51 40.06
N SER A 104 20.76 -5.60 40.79
CA SER A 104 20.17 -5.52 42.14
C SER A 104 20.99 -4.66 43.13
N LYS A 105 22.19 -4.17 42.76
CA LYS A 105 23.12 -3.47 43.68
C LYS A 105 23.88 -2.23 43.17
N THR A 106 23.86 -1.82 41.90
CA THR A 106 24.71 -0.69 41.45
C THR A 106 24.16 0.07 40.23
N ASP A 107 24.12 1.41 40.36
CA ASP A 107 23.74 2.38 39.31
C ASP A 107 24.85 2.62 38.26
N GLU A 108 25.99 1.93 38.41
CA GLU A 108 27.19 2.14 37.60
C GLU A 108 27.12 1.56 36.18
N GLY A 109 26.09 0.77 35.88
CA GLY A 109 25.93 0.06 34.61
C GLY A 109 26.78 -1.20 34.50
N VAL A 110 26.31 -2.16 33.70
CA VAL A 110 26.94 -3.48 33.50
C VAL A 110 27.72 -3.47 32.20
N LYS A 111 28.88 -4.14 32.19
CA LYS A 111 29.72 -4.26 31.00
C LYS A 111 29.06 -5.16 29.96
N LEU A 112 29.10 -4.74 28.70
CA LEU A 112 28.48 -5.49 27.59
C LEU A 112 29.17 -6.83 27.31
N GLY A 113 30.46 -6.97 27.64
CA GLY A 113 31.17 -8.25 27.51
C GLY A 113 30.78 -9.30 28.57
N GLU A 114 30.13 -8.90 29.66
CA GLU A 114 29.69 -9.82 30.72
C GLU A 114 28.29 -10.39 30.45
N LEU A 115 27.51 -9.70 29.60
CA LEU A 115 26.15 -10.08 29.23
C LEU A 115 26.17 -10.99 28.01
N HIS A 116 25.46 -12.11 28.07
CA HIS A 116 25.46 -13.15 27.04
C HIS A 116 24.05 -13.41 26.55
N VAL A 117 23.77 -13.14 25.29
CA VAL A 117 22.42 -13.23 24.73
C VAL A 117 22.37 -14.22 23.58
N GLU A 118 21.18 -14.68 23.26
CA GLU A 118 20.95 -15.47 22.06
C GLU A 118 20.37 -14.58 20.97
N TRP A 119 21.12 -14.44 19.87
CA TRP A 119 20.71 -13.67 18.71
C TRP A 119 20.83 -14.55 17.47
N GLN A 120 19.73 -14.69 16.72
CA GLN A 120 19.67 -15.52 15.50
C GLN A 120 20.15 -16.97 15.72
N GLY A 121 19.83 -17.55 16.88
CA GLY A 121 20.21 -18.93 17.25
C GLY A 121 21.68 -19.11 17.65
N GLN A 122 22.43 -18.01 17.83
CA GLN A 122 23.81 -18.04 18.29
C GLN A 122 23.93 -17.33 19.64
N LYS A 123 24.65 -17.96 20.58
CA LYS A 123 25.06 -17.32 21.83
C LYS A 123 26.23 -16.39 21.54
N MET A 124 26.06 -15.12 21.87
CA MET A 124 27.08 -14.08 21.68
C MET A 124 27.02 -13.06 22.81
N THR A 125 28.01 -12.17 22.87
CA THR A 125 27.99 -11.08 23.85
C THR A 125 26.90 -10.07 23.51
N ALA A 126 26.38 -9.35 24.52
CA ALA A 126 25.42 -8.28 24.28
C ALA A 126 25.99 -7.19 23.36
N ARG A 127 27.31 -6.97 23.41
CA ARG A 127 28.02 -6.10 22.45
C ARG A 127 27.80 -6.56 21.01
N GLU A 128 28.17 -7.81 20.71
CA GLU A 128 28.08 -8.36 19.35
C GLU A 128 26.64 -8.38 18.85
N ALA A 129 25.69 -8.72 19.72
CA ALA A 129 24.28 -8.72 19.39
C ALA A 129 23.75 -7.30 19.10
N LEU A 130 24.13 -6.29 19.90
CA LEU A 130 23.71 -4.90 19.67
C LEU A 130 24.28 -4.34 18.36
N VAL A 131 25.52 -4.69 18.01
CA VAL A 131 26.13 -4.31 16.73
C VAL A 131 25.42 -5.02 15.58
N SER A 132 25.21 -6.33 15.68
CA SER A 132 24.54 -7.14 14.64
C SER A 132 23.09 -6.72 14.42
N ALA A 133 22.39 -6.31 15.48
CA ALA A 133 21.01 -5.83 15.41
C ALA A 133 20.90 -4.36 14.95
N GLY A 134 22.02 -3.63 14.86
CA GLY A 134 22.06 -2.22 14.50
C GLY A 134 21.50 -1.28 15.58
N LEU A 135 21.52 -1.69 16.85
CA LEU A 135 20.90 -0.97 17.97
C LEU A 135 21.86 -0.03 18.71
N THR A 136 23.12 0.06 18.26
CA THR A 136 24.18 0.82 18.93
C THR A 136 23.90 2.32 19.04
N ALA A 137 23.15 2.90 18.10
CA ALA A 137 22.74 4.30 18.13
C ALA A 137 21.46 4.53 18.96
N ASP A 138 20.60 3.51 19.08
CA ASP A 138 19.31 3.63 19.76
C ASP A 138 19.44 3.49 21.27
N VAL A 139 20.39 2.66 21.69
CA VAL A 139 20.76 2.40 23.07
C VAL A 139 21.84 3.40 23.50
N ALA A 140 21.59 4.15 24.57
CA ALA A 140 22.62 5.00 25.16
C ALA A 140 23.70 4.13 25.81
N ILE A 141 24.83 3.92 25.12
CA ILE A 141 25.95 3.13 25.63
C ILE A 141 27.04 4.08 26.13
N LYS A 142 27.55 3.85 27.35
CA LYS A 142 28.68 4.61 27.90
C LYS A 142 30.00 3.99 27.46
N HIS A 143 30.98 4.83 27.15
CA HIS A 143 32.34 4.46 26.73
C HIS A 143 32.37 3.64 25.43
N LEU A 144 32.09 4.28 24.30
CA LEU A 144 32.30 3.70 22.97
C LEU A 144 33.80 3.67 22.62
N GLY A 145 34.18 2.74 21.76
CA GLY A 145 35.50 2.68 21.16
C GLY A 145 35.78 3.85 20.22
N ALA A 146 37.03 3.97 19.76
CA ALA A 146 37.45 5.01 18.82
C ALA A 146 36.74 4.94 17.45
N ASP A 147 36.19 3.77 17.13
CA ASP A 147 35.37 3.46 15.96
C ASP A 147 33.88 3.82 16.14
N GLY A 148 33.49 4.34 17.31
CA GLY A 148 32.09 4.64 17.63
C GLY A 148 31.24 3.41 17.92
N LEU A 149 31.84 2.23 18.02
CA LEU A 149 31.17 0.99 18.36
C LEU A 149 31.34 0.65 19.84
N PRO A 150 30.40 -0.08 20.44
CA PRO A 150 30.59 -0.61 21.79
C PRO A 150 31.77 -1.57 21.82
N THR A 151 32.50 -1.51 22.93
CA THR A 151 33.58 -2.41 23.34
C THR A 151 33.08 -3.29 24.49
N ASP A 152 33.87 -4.29 24.90
CA ASP A 152 33.46 -5.19 25.99
C ASP A 152 33.38 -4.46 27.33
N ASP A 153 34.16 -3.40 27.50
CA ASP A 153 34.14 -2.51 28.67
C ASP A 153 33.03 -1.44 28.62
N SER A 154 32.34 -1.31 27.49
CA SER A 154 31.22 -0.39 27.36
C SER A 154 30.10 -0.79 28.32
N LYS A 155 29.49 0.21 28.96
CA LYS A 155 28.49 -0.01 30.00
C LYS A 155 27.09 0.36 29.52
N ILE A 156 26.14 -0.47 29.92
CA ILE A 156 24.71 -0.27 29.68
C ILE A 156 23.95 -0.32 31.01
N THR A 157 22.87 0.45 31.11
CA THR A 157 21.96 0.44 32.25
C THR A 157 20.59 -0.08 31.82
N LEU A 158 19.80 -0.58 32.78
CA LEU A 158 18.43 -1.01 32.52
C LEU A 158 17.58 0.12 31.93
N ALA A 159 17.72 1.34 32.46
CA ALA A 159 17.02 2.52 31.95
C ALA A 159 17.32 2.81 30.47
N ASN A 160 18.56 2.60 30.02
CA ASN A 160 18.93 2.82 28.62
C ASN A 160 18.29 1.78 27.69
N VAL A 161 18.22 0.53 28.14
CA VAL A 161 17.55 -0.57 27.41
C VAL A 161 16.04 -0.34 27.36
N GLU A 162 15.41 0.04 28.47
CA GLU A 162 13.97 0.30 28.54
C GLU A 162 13.59 1.51 27.67
N THR A 163 14.45 2.54 27.61
CA THR A 163 14.26 3.68 26.71
C THR A 163 14.33 3.26 25.24
N ALA A 164 15.30 2.43 24.86
CA ALA A 164 15.41 1.91 23.50
C ALA A 164 14.22 1.00 23.14
N SER A 165 13.79 0.13 24.06
CA SER A 165 12.61 -0.73 23.88
C SER A 165 11.34 0.10 23.68
N SER A 166 11.16 1.19 24.46
CA SER A 166 10.03 2.11 24.28
C SER A 166 10.05 2.84 22.93
N LYS A 167 11.24 3.20 22.41
CA LYS A 167 11.37 3.78 21.06
C LYS A 167 10.92 2.77 19.99
N LEU A 168 11.41 1.53 20.06
CA LEU A 168 11.03 0.47 19.13
C LEU A 168 9.54 0.14 19.21
N GLU A 169 8.93 0.18 20.41
CA GLU A 169 7.49 -0.01 20.56
C GLU A 169 6.69 1.11 19.89
N LYS A 170 7.12 2.37 20.02
CA LYS A 170 6.49 3.50 19.32
C LYS A 170 6.61 3.35 17.81
N GLU A 171 7.77 2.92 17.32
CA GLU A 171 7.99 2.65 15.90
C GLU A 171 7.08 1.52 15.40
N GLN A 172 6.99 0.42 16.15
CA GLN A 172 6.11 -0.71 15.82
C GLN A 172 4.64 -0.28 15.77
N ARG A 173 4.17 0.49 16.77
CA ARG A 173 2.79 1.01 16.78
C ARG A 173 2.51 1.91 15.57
N ARG A 174 3.48 2.75 15.19
CA ARG A 174 3.37 3.59 13.99
C ARG A 174 3.29 2.73 12.73
N LEU A 175 4.15 1.72 12.58
CA LEU A 175 4.11 0.81 11.44
C LEU A 175 2.78 0.05 11.35
N THR A 176 2.27 -0.45 12.47
CA THR A 176 0.96 -1.12 12.51
C THR A 176 -0.14 -0.17 12.07
N SER A 177 -0.18 1.05 12.61
CA SER A 177 -1.19 2.04 12.22
C SER A 177 -1.09 2.44 10.74
N ASP A 178 0.12 2.60 10.22
CA ASP A 178 0.34 2.89 8.80
C ASP A 178 -0.11 1.70 7.93
N ASN A 179 0.15 0.47 8.37
CA ASN A 179 -0.26 -0.74 7.67
C ASN A 179 -1.80 -0.90 7.66
N ASP A 180 -2.48 -0.62 8.77
CA ASP A 180 -3.95 -0.62 8.84
C ASP A 180 -4.57 0.36 7.84
N LEU A 181 -4.03 1.58 7.77
CA LEU A 181 -4.47 2.57 6.79
C LEU A 181 -4.23 2.12 5.35
N ARG A 182 -3.12 1.42 5.09
CA ARG A 182 -2.83 0.86 3.77
C ARG A 182 -3.74 -0.30 3.41
N MET A 183 -4.08 -1.15 4.37
CA MET A 183 -5.07 -2.21 4.16
C MET A 183 -6.44 -1.62 3.80
N LEU A 184 -6.85 -0.52 4.44
CA LEU A 184 -8.07 0.20 4.06
C LEU A 184 -8.00 0.74 2.62
N ARG A 185 -6.87 1.35 2.22
CA ARG A 185 -6.66 1.82 0.84
C ARG A 185 -6.63 0.67 -0.17
N LEU A 186 -6.04 -0.46 0.19
CA LEU A 186 -5.99 -1.65 -0.63
C LEU A 186 -7.40 -2.22 -0.83
N GLN A 187 -8.22 -2.29 0.24
CA GLN A 187 -9.61 -2.72 0.16
C GLN A 187 -10.44 -1.77 -0.72
N ASP A 188 -10.29 -0.46 -0.57
CA ASP A 188 -10.94 0.53 -1.44
C ASP A 188 -10.53 0.34 -2.91
N ALA A 189 -9.24 0.24 -3.18
CA ALA A 189 -8.73 0.01 -4.54
C ALA A 189 -9.26 -1.31 -5.15
N MET A 190 -9.32 -2.38 -4.36
CA MET A 190 -9.87 -3.67 -4.78
C MET A 190 -11.38 -3.61 -5.06
N ASN A 191 -12.13 -2.84 -4.26
CA ASN A 191 -13.55 -2.61 -4.50
C ASN A 191 -13.78 -1.82 -5.80
N ARG A 192 -13.03 -0.73 -6.02
CA ARG A 192 -13.08 0.05 -7.27
C ARG A 192 -12.70 -0.80 -8.48
N ARG A 193 -11.67 -1.63 -8.34
CA ARG A 193 -11.26 -2.58 -9.37
C ARG A 193 -12.40 -3.54 -9.74
N SER A 194 -13.05 -4.13 -8.74
CA SER A 194 -14.17 -5.05 -8.94
C SER A 194 -15.34 -4.37 -9.66
N GLN A 195 -15.71 -3.16 -9.22
CA GLN A 195 -16.76 -2.36 -9.85
C GLN A 195 -16.43 -2.05 -11.32
N LEU A 196 -15.20 -1.60 -11.63
CA LEU A 196 -14.79 -1.33 -13.00
C LEU A 196 -14.80 -2.58 -13.89
N VAL A 197 -14.36 -3.73 -13.38
CA VAL A 197 -14.41 -5.00 -14.13
C VAL A 197 -15.86 -5.38 -14.45
N GLN A 198 -16.79 -5.17 -13.51
CA GLN A 198 -18.22 -5.39 -13.73
C GLN A 198 -18.79 -4.42 -14.78
N MET A 199 -18.44 -3.14 -14.72
CA MET A 199 -18.86 -2.15 -15.71
C MET A 199 -18.34 -2.48 -17.11
N VAL A 200 -17.06 -2.84 -17.25
CA VAL A 200 -16.47 -3.29 -18.52
C VAL A 200 -17.20 -4.52 -19.04
N SER A 201 -17.51 -5.48 -18.17
CA SER A 201 -18.24 -6.70 -18.55
C SER A 201 -19.67 -6.40 -19.02
N ASN A 202 -20.37 -5.51 -18.32
CA ASN A 202 -21.73 -5.08 -18.67
C ASN A 202 -21.75 -4.28 -19.99
N PHE A 203 -20.77 -3.40 -20.18
CA PHE A 203 -20.63 -2.64 -21.42
C PHE A 203 -20.35 -3.54 -22.62
N MET A 204 -19.46 -4.52 -22.49
CA MET A 204 -19.19 -5.52 -23.53
C MET A 204 -20.43 -6.34 -23.88
N ARG A 205 -21.24 -6.73 -22.89
CA ARG A 205 -22.52 -7.41 -23.14
C ARG A 205 -23.51 -6.52 -23.88
N ALA A 206 -23.64 -5.25 -23.47
CA ALA A 206 -24.53 -4.29 -24.14
C ALA A 206 -24.14 -4.07 -25.61
N ILE A 207 -22.85 -3.99 -25.94
CA ILE A 207 -22.38 -3.93 -27.33
C ILE A 207 -22.76 -5.20 -28.10
N GLN A 208 -22.53 -6.39 -27.52
CA GLN A 208 -22.85 -7.66 -28.17
C GLN A 208 -24.35 -7.79 -28.45
N ASP A 209 -25.20 -7.38 -27.50
CA ASP A 209 -26.64 -7.42 -27.66
C ASP A 209 -27.11 -6.41 -28.72
N ALA A 210 -26.56 -5.19 -28.73
CA ALA A 210 -26.85 -4.20 -29.78
C ALA A 210 -26.46 -4.72 -31.19
N GLN A 211 -25.30 -5.36 -31.33
CA GLN A 211 -24.87 -5.99 -32.58
C GLN A 211 -25.84 -7.09 -33.02
N ARG A 212 -26.30 -7.94 -32.08
CA ARG A 212 -27.28 -8.99 -32.36
C ARG A 212 -28.63 -8.42 -32.80
N THR A 213 -29.10 -7.33 -32.19
CA THR A 213 -30.35 -6.66 -32.60
C THR A 213 -30.25 -6.06 -33.99
N ILE A 214 -29.12 -5.44 -34.35
CA ILE A 214 -28.90 -4.91 -35.70
C ILE A 214 -28.92 -6.04 -36.73
N VAL A 215 -28.19 -7.13 -36.48
CA VAL A 215 -28.17 -8.31 -37.36
C VAL A 215 -29.55 -8.99 -37.43
N GLY A 216 -30.29 -9.01 -36.32
CA GLY A 216 -31.65 -9.56 -36.24
C GLY A 216 -32.68 -8.75 -37.05
N ASN A 217 -32.58 -7.42 -37.03
CA ASN A 217 -33.45 -6.53 -37.82
C ASN A 217 -33.08 -6.46 -39.31
N MET A 218 -31.92 -7.00 -39.69
CA MET A 218 -31.47 -7.12 -41.09
C MET A 218 -31.86 -8.45 -41.75
N ARG A 219 -32.44 -9.39 -40.99
CA ARG A 219 -33.04 -10.63 -41.50
C ARG A 219 -34.54 -10.44 -41.73
#